data_AF-A0A726I073-F1
#
_entry.id   AF-A0A726I073-F1
#
_cell.length_a   1.000
_cell.length_b   1.000
_cell.length_c   1.000
_cell.angle_alpha   90.00
_cell.angle_beta   90.00
_cell.angle_gamma   90.00
#
_symmetry.space_group_name_H-M   'P 1'
#
loop_
_entity.id
_entity.type
_entity.pdbx_description
1 polymer ?
#
loop_
_entity_poly.entity_id
_entity_poly.type
_entity_poly.pdbx_seq_one_letter_code
_entity_poly.pdbx_strand_id
1 'polypeptide(L)'
;ASVVLNNNIPLAFHIICDSYSPCFVKYIERLAVQHHIKISLYLIKVESLEVLPQTKVWSRAMYFRLFAFDYLSKKVNTLLYLDADVVCKGSLQDLLRLDLTEKIAAVVKDVDSIQNKVNERLSAFNLQGGYFNSGVVFVNLKLWKENALTKKAFLLLAGKEADSFKYPDQDVLNILLQDKVIFLP
;
A
#
# COMPACT_ATOMS: atom_id res chain seq x y z
N ALA A 1 2.14 10.37 13.87
CA ALA A 1 3.10 11.02 14.80
C ALA A 1 4.49 10.38 14.73
N SER A 2 4.62 9.06 14.90
CA SER A 2 5.91 8.33 14.92
C SER A 2 6.84 8.66 13.74
N VAL A 3 6.32 8.70 12.51
CA VAL A 3 7.11 9.10 11.31
C VAL A 3 7.72 10.50 11.50
N VAL A 4 6.90 11.48 11.87
CA VAL A 4 7.33 12.88 12.05
C VAL A 4 8.39 13.02 13.15
N LEU A 5 8.23 12.28 14.26
CA LEU A 5 9.13 12.37 15.40
C LEU A 5 10.52 11.79 15.14
N ASN A 6 10.63 10.83 14.22
CA ASN A 6 11.88 10.11 13.93
C ASN A 6 12.56 10.60 12.63
N ASN A 7 12.03 11.64 11.99
CA ASN A 7 12.48 12.06 10.66
C ASN A 7 12.58 13.58 10.55
N ASN A 8 13.74 14.07 10.11
CA ASN A 8 13.98 15.49 9.84
C ASN A 8 14.09 15.77 8.33
N ILE A 9 13.10 15.29 7.58
CA ILE A 9 12.97 15.48 6.12
C ILE A 9 11.63 16.16 5.82
N PRO A 10 11.47 16.82 4.66
CA PRO A 10 10.17 17.33 4.24
C PRO A 10 9.15 16.18 4.12
N LEU A 11 8.03 16.30 4.83
CA LEU A 11 6.97 15.29 4.86
C LEU A 11 5.64 15.86 4.36
N ALA A 12 4.97 15.09 3.52
CA ALA A 12 3.59 15.31 3.13
C ALA A 12 2.82 14.00 3.32
N PHE A 13 1.70 14.06 4.04
CA PHE A 13 0.84 12.91 4.30
C PHE A 13 -0.41 12.98 3.42
N HIS A 14 -0.79 11.83 2.88
CA HIS A 14 -2.02 11.62 2.12
C HIS A 14 -2.84 10.58 2.86
N ILE A 15 -3.95 11.00 3.46
CA ILE A 15 -4.85 10.11 4.21
C ILE A 15 -6.09 9.88 3.37
N ILE A 16 -6.45 8.61 3.18
CA ILE A 16 -7.56 8.20 2.34
C ILE A 16 -8.52 7.37 3.18
N CYS A 17 -9.77 7.81 3.29
CA CYS A 17 -10.84 7.15 4.03
C CYS A 17 -12.17 7.34 3.32
N ASP A 18 -13.18 6.59 3.71
CA ASP A 18 -14.57 6.73 3.27
C ASP A 18 -15.37 7.74 4.12
N SER A 19 -14.85 8.09 5.30
CA SER A 19 -15.44 9.09 6.18
C SER A 19 -14.38 9.66 7.12
N TYR A 20 -14.63 10.86 7.63
CA TYR A 20 -13.82 11.49 8.68
C TYR A 20 -14.74 12.05 9.74
N SER A 21 -14.47 11.76 11.01
CA SER A 21 -15.18 12.42 12.11
C SER A 21 -14.70 13.87 12.25
N PRO A 22 -15.56 14.82 12.69
CA PRO A 22 -15.13 16.19 12.96
C PRO A 22 -13.98 16.27 13.98
N CYS A 23 -13.95 15.37 14.96
CA CYS A 23 -12.87 15.27 15.94
C CYS A 23 -11.54 14.86 15.30
N PHE A 24 -11.57 13.89 14.36
CA PHE A 24 -10.39 13.48 13.62
C PHE A 24 -9.84 14.62 12.77
N VAL A 25 -10.69 15.33 12.04
CA VAL A 25 -10.26 16.48 11.21
C VAL A 25 -9.57 17.54 12.07
N LYS A 26 -10.19 17.96 13.18
CA LYS A 26 -9.59 18.92 14.13
C LYS A 26 -8.26 18.43 14.70
N TYR A 27 -8.14 17.13 14.99
CA TYR A 27 -6.90 16.54 15.49
C TYR A 27 -5.78 16.60 14.43
N ILE A 28 -6.09 16.24 13.19
CA ILE A 28 -5.14 16.28 12.07
C ILE A 28 -4.71 17.71 11.73
N GLU A 29 -5.63 18.68 11.75
CA GLU A 29 -5.31 20.11 11.57
C GLU A 29 -4.31 20.60 12.63
N ARG A 30 -4.55 20.28 13.91
CA ARG A 30 -3.62 20.61 15.00
C ARG A 30 -2.26 19.97 14.79
N LEU A 31 -2.22 18.70 14.38
CA LEU A 31 -0.98 17.97 14.13
C LEU A 31 -0.20 18.58 12.95
N ALA A 32 -0.88 18.98 11.89
CA ALA A 32 -0.29 19.66 10.73
C ALA A 32 0.38 20.98 11.14
N VAL A 33 -0.29 21.81 11.93
CA VAL A 33 0.24 23.08 12.43
C VAL A 33 1.41 22.85 13.38
N GLN A 34 1.24 22.00 14.39
CA GLN A 34 2.24 21.73 15.42
C GLN A 34 3.58 21.26 14.82
N HIS A 35 3.51 20.43 13.78
CA HIS A 35 4.69 19.84 13.16
C HIS A 35 5.11 20.49 11.84
N HIS A 36 4.43 21.55 11.40
CA HIS A 36 4.68 22.24 10.12
C HIS A 36 4.69 21.29 8.91
N ILE A 37 3.76 20.35 8.87
CA ILE A 37 3.64 19.34 7.80
C ILE A 37 2.37 19.53 6.99
N LYS A 38 2.41 19.10 5.73
CA LYS A 38 1.22 19.08 4.87
C LYS A 38 0.47 17.76 5.05
N ILE A 39 -0.83 17.82 5.31
CA ILE A 39 -1.70 16.66 5.35
C ILE A 39 -2.87 16.90 4.39
N SER A 40 -3.06 16.00 3.43
CA SER A 40 -4.17 16.03 2.48
C SER A 40 -5.12 14.88 2.76
N LEU A 41 -6.42 15.19 2.94
CA LEU A 41 -7.46 14.20 3.16
C LEU A 41 -8.19 13.91 1.84
N TYR A 42 -8.41 12.63 1.54
CA TYR A 42 -9.14 12.18 0.36
C TYR A 42 -10.32 11.32 0.80
N LEU A 43 -11.50 11.61 0.27
CA LEU A 43 -12.70 10.84 0.53
C LEU A 43 -12.95 9.88 -0.63
N ILE A 44 -13.08 8.58 -0.33
CA ILE A 44 -13.46 7.56 -1.30
C ILE A 44 -14.91 7.14 -1.06
N LYS A 45 -15.69 7.14 -2.14
CA LYS A 45 -17.05 6.62 -2.15
C LYS A 45 -17.03 5.09 -2.25
N VAL A 46 -17.46 4.39 -1.20
CA VAL A 46 -17.41 2.93 -1.09
C VAL A 46 -18.33 2.24 -2.10
N GLU A 47 -19.34 2.93 -2.62
CA GLU A 47 -20.25 2.42 -3.65
C GLU A 47 -19.47 1.97 -4.90
N SER A 48 -18.36 2.65 -5.22
CA SER A 48 -17.47 2.28 -6.33
C SER A 48 -16.71 0.97 -6.11
N LEU A 49 -16.74 0.43 -4.89
CA LEU A 49 -16.03 -0.76 -4.44
C LEU A 49 -16.92 -1.96 -4.18
N GLU A 50 -18.25 -1.82 -4.28
CA GLU A 50 -19.19 -2.88 -3.93
C GLU A 50 -18.99 -4.15 -4.76
N VAL A 51 -18.50 -4.00 -5.99
CA VAL A 51 -18.19 -5.07 -6.93
C VAL A 51 -16.94 -5.89 -6.56
N LEU A 52 -16.11 -5.41 -5.63
CA LEU A 52 -14.89 -6.10 -5.22
C LEU A 52 -15.13 -7.04 -4.03
N PRO A 53 -14.39 -8.16 -3.94
CA PRO A 53 -14.54 -9.12 -2.88
C PRO A 53 -14.17 -8.52 -1.52
N GLN A 54 -14.94 -8.85 -0.50
CA GLN A 54 -14.61 -8.57 0.90
C GLN A 54 -14.66 -9.86 1.68
N THR A 55 -13.87 -9.96 2.75
CA THR A 55 -13.93 -11.11 3.66
C THR A 55 -14.60 -10.68 4.97
N LYS A 56 -14.95 -11.64 5.83
CA LYS A 56 -15.48 -11.33 7.17
C LYS A 56 -14.51 -10.53 8.04
N VAL A 57 -13.21 -10.64 7.76
CA VAL A 57 -12.13 -10.03 8.54
C VAL A 57 -11.65 -8.72 7.91
N TRP A 58 -11.70 -8.60 6.59
CA TRP A 58 -11.11 -7.49 5.86
C TRP A 58 -12.15 -6.73 5.04
N SER A 59 -12.29 -5.44 5.35
CA SER A 59 -13.21 -4.53 4.66
C SER A 59 -12.62 -4.05 3.33
N ARG A 60 -13.49 -3.52 2.46
CA ARG A 60 -13.09 -2.92 1.18
C ARG A 60 -12.10 -1.76 1.30
N ALA A 61 -11.91 -1.22 2.51
CA ALA A 61 -10.88 -0.23 2.81
C ALA A 61 -9.46 -0.73 2.45
N MET A 62 -9.21 -2.04 2.43
CA MET A 62 -7.92 -2.59 1.98
C MET A 62 -7.57 -2.15 0.55
N TYR A 63 -8.56 -1.91 -0.30
CA TYR A 63 -8.35 -1.48 -1.69
C TYR A 63 -8.10 0.03 -1.83
N PHE A 64 -8.25 0.83 -0.77
CA PHE A 64 -8.00 2.27 -0.82
C PHE A 64 -6.57 2.58 -1.27
N ARG A 65 -5.61 1.71 -0.96
CA ARG A 65 -4.22 1.84 -1.46
C ARG A 65 -4.12 1.76 -2.98
N LEU A 66 -4.90 0.91 -3.65
CA LEU A 66 -4.87 0.79 -5.12
C LEU A 66 -5.38 2.06 -5.79
N PHE A 67 -6.38 2.71 -5.20
CA PHE A 67 -6.83 4.04 -5.62
C PHE A 67 -5.84 5.13 -5.27
N ALA A 68 -5.20 5.05 -4.10
CA ALA A 68 -4.13 5.95 -3.70
C ALA A 68 -3.03 5.97 -4.78
N PHE A 69 -2.57 4.79 -5.19
CA PHE A 69 -1.52 4.64 -6.18
C PHE A 69 -1.96 5.18 -7.54
N ASP A 70 -3.16 4.85 -8.03
CA ASP A 70 -3.65 5.39 -9.30
C ASP A 70 -3.80 6.91 -9.28
N TYR A 71 -4.47 7.44 -8.25
CA TYR A 71 -4.76 8.87 -8.15
C TYR A 71 -3.50 9.70 -7.93
N LEU A 72 -2.62 9.28 -7.03
CA LEU A 72 -1.39 9.99 -6.70
C LEU A 72 -0.31 9.84 -7.78
N SER A 73 -0.35 8.79 -8.62
CA SER A 73 0.56 8.66 -9.77
C SER A 73 0.44 9.80 -10.79
N LYS A 74 -0.64 10.59 -10.71
CA LYS A 74 -0.85 11.79 -11.54
C LYS A 74 -0.16 13.03 -10.97
N LYS A 75 0.36 12.95 -9.74
CA LYS A 75 0.88 14.10 -8.97
C LYS A 75 2.31 13.91 -8.46
N VAL A 76 2.69 12.66 -8.15
CA VAL A 76 4.00 12.32 -7.58
C VAL A 76 4.54 11.03 -8.21
N ASN A 77 5.86 10.90 -8.25
CA ASN A 77 6.54 9.78 -8.89
C ASN A 77 6.77 8.59 -7.94
N THR A 78 6.88 8.84 -6.64
CA THR A 78 7.12 7.83 -5.62
C THR A 78 6.24 8.09 -4.40
N LEU A 79 5.89 7.02 -3.68
CA LEU A 79 5.08 7.11 -2.47
C LEU A 79 5.50 6.02 -1.48
N LEU A 80 5.62 6.36 -0.20
CA LEU A 80 5.68 5.38 0.88
C LEU A 80 4.27 5.15 1.42
N TYR A 81 3.75 3.96 1.22
CA TYR A 81 2.53 3.48 1.84
C TYR A 81 2.85 2.83 3.19
N LEU A 82 2.04 3.16 4.20
CA LEU A 82 2.08 2.60 5.54
C LEU A 82 0.66 2.28 5.98
N ASP A 83 0.43 1.08 6.51
CA ASP A 83 -0.80 0.77 7.22
C ASP A 83 -0.95 1.67 8.46
N ALA A 84 -2.20 1.92 8.87
CA ALA A 84 -2.52 2.87 9.93
C ALA A 84 -2.00 2.43 11.31
N ASP A 85 -1.67 1.15 11.48
CA ASP A 85 -1.10 0.55 12.69
C ASP A 85 0.44 0.49 12.67
N VAL A 86 1.10 0.97 11.60
CA VAL A 86 2.56 0.97 11.51
C VAL A 86 3.19 2.05 12.41
N VAL A 87 4.17 1.64 13.21
CA VAL A 87 4.97 2.53 14.06
C VAL A 87 6.38 2.65 13.50
N CYS A 88 6.72 3.84 12.99
CA CYS A 88 8.06 4.18 12.55
C CYS A 88 8.98 4.43 13.75
N LYS A 89 10.04 3.62 13.91
CA LYS A 89 11.02 3.71 15.01
C LYS A 89 12.36 4.32 14.61
N GLY A 90 12.51 4.72 13.35
CA GLY A 90 13.80 5.17 12.82
C GLY A 90 13.64 6.12 11.63
N SER A 91 14.78 6.53 11.08
CA SER A 91 14.83 7.41 9.92
C SER A 91 14.43 6.67 8.64
N LEU A 92 13.71 7.36 7.76
CA LEU A 92 13.33 6.93 6.41
C LEU A 92 14.35 7.39 5.36
N GLN A 93 15.46 7.99 5.78
CA GLN A 93 16.42 8.60 4.85
C GLN A 93 17.04 7.60 3.88
N ASP A 94 17.31 6.37 4.33
CA ASP A 94 17.87 5.33 3.46
C ASP A 94 16.85 4.84 2.43
N LEU A 95 15.57 4.83 2.79
CA LEU A 95 14.49 4.51 1.86
C LEU A 95 14.44 5.52 0.70
N LEU A 96 14.65 6.81 0.98
CA LEU A 96 14.68 7.86 -0.05
C LEU A 96 15.88 7.76 -0.99
N ARG A 97 16.94 7.04 -0.60
CA ARG A 97 18.14 6.81 -1.42
C ARG A 97 18.03 5.56 -2.28
N LEU A 98 16.99 4.74 -2.08
CA LEU A 98 16.78 3.54 -2.88
C LEU A 98 16.47 3.90 -4.33
N ASP A 99 17.20 3.28 -5.24
CA ASP A 99 16.91 3.37 -6.67
C ASP A 99 15.79 2.41 -7.05
N LEU A 100 14.64 2.99 -7.44
CA LEU A 100 13.48 2.26 -7.95
C LEU A 100 13.33 2.41 -9.47
N THR A 101 14.36 2.82 -10.21
CA THR A 101 14.26 3.10 -11.65
C THR A 101 13.77 1.89 -12.46
N GLU A 102 14.19 0.68 -12.09
CA GLU A 102 13.79 -0.59 -12.76
C GLU A 102 12.89 -1.47 -11.90
N LYS A 103 12.46 -0.99 -10.72
CA LYS A 103 11.70 -1.76 -9.73
C LYS A 103 10.43 -1.02 -9.35
N ILE A 104 9.31 -1.73 -9.33
CA ILE A 104 8.01 -1.10 -9.04
C ILE A 104 7.90 -0.74 -7.57
N ALA A 105 8.47 -1.55 -6.66
CA ALA A 105 8.40 -1.28 -5.24
C ALA A 105 9.58 -1.82 -4.44
N ALA A 106 9.85 -1.21 -3.30
CA ALA A 106 10.61 -1.78 -2.19
C ALA A 106 9.62 -2.26 -1.12
N VAL A 107 9.77 -3.51 -0.66
CA VAL A 107 8.79 -4.21 0.18
C VAL A 107 9.48 -5.06 1.25
N VAL A 108 8.74 -5.45 2.29
CA VAL A 108 9.25 -6.32 3.36
C VAL A 108 8.69 -7.73 3.19
N LYS A 109 9.54 -8.75 3.24
CA LYS A 109 9.07 -10.15 3.19
C LYS A 109 8.10 -10.43 4.32
N ASP A 110 7.07 -11.22 4.03
CA ASP A 110 6.20 -11.74 5.08
C ASP A 110 6.93 -12.85 5.86
N VAL A 111 6.45 -13.15 7.06
CA VAL A 111 7.07 -14.11 7.98
C VAL A 111 7.11 -15.52 7.39
N ASP A 112 8.08 -16.34 7.82
CA ASP A 112 8.30 -17.70 7.28
C ASP A 112 7.05 -18.58 7.30
N SER A 113 6.22 -18.46 8.33
CA SER A 113 4.97 -19.22 8.43
C SER A 113 3.96 -18.88 7.32
N ILE A 114 3.98 -17.65 6.80
CA ILE A 114 3.18 -17.22 5.67
C ILE A 114 3.86 -17.63 4.35
N GLN A 115 5.19 -17.49 4.25
CA GLN A 115 5.97 -17.97 3.09
C GLN A 115 5.69 -19.45 2.79
N ASN A 116 5.68 -20.29 3.81
CA ASN A 116 5.50 -21.72 3.65
C ASN A 116 4.08 -22.11 3.20
N LYS A 117 3.08 -21.29 3.53
CA LYS A 117 1.68 -21.55 3.23
C LYS A 117 1.19 -20.92 1.93
N VAL A 118 1.92 -19.96 1.36
CA VAL A 118 1.44 -19.25 0.17
C VAL A 118 1.31 -20.20 -1.03
N ASN A 119 2.27 -21.11 -1.23
CA ASN A 119 2.24 -22.04 -2.35
C ASN A 119 1.17 -23.14 -2.20
N GLU A 120 0.76 -23.49 -0.98
CA GLU A 120 -0.37 -24.41 -0.78
C GLU A 120 -1.68 -23.80 -1.29
N ARG A 121 -1.82 -22.47 -1.19
CA ARG A 121 -3.03 -21.72 -1.55
C ARG A 121 -3.00 -21.13 -2.96
N LEU A 122 -1.83 -20.69 -3.41
CA LEU A 122 -1.59 -19.97 -4.66
C LEU A 122 -0.52 -20.68 -5.51
N SER A 123 -0.57 -22.01 -5.56
CA SER A 123 0.42 -22.87 -6.25
C SER A 123 0.69 -22.47 -7.69
N ALA A 124 -0.34 -22.00 -8.40
CA ALA A 124 -0.25 -21.57 -9.80
C ALA A 124 0.68 -20.35 -10.03
N PHE A 125 0.95 -19.55 -8.99
CA PHE A 125 1.73 -18.31 -9.08
C PHE A 125 3.18 -18.45 -8.57
N ASN A 126 3.49 -19.53 -7.86
CA ASN A 126 4.82 -19.83 -7.32
C ASN A 126 5.48 -18.64 -6.57
N LEU A 127 4.84 -18.18 -5.50
CA LEU A 127 5.24 -16.98 -4.75
C LEU A 127 6.17 -17.26 -3.56
N GLN A 128 6.50 -18.52 -3.30
CA GLN A 128 7.31 -18.92 -2.15
C GLN A 128 8.69 -18.25 -2.15
N GLY A 129 9.07 -17.71 -0.99
CA GLY A 129 10.36 -17.02 -0.79
C GLY A 129 10.39 -15.58 -1.31
N GLY A 130 9.38 -15.17 -2.11
CA GLY A 130 9.21 -13.83 -2.65
C GLY A 130 7.94 -13.12 -2.15
N TYR A 131 7.15 -13.74 -1.27
CA TYR A 131 5.90 -13.17 -0.82
C TYR A 131 6.15 -12.03 0.19
N PHE A 132 5.58 -10.85 -0.02
CA PHE A 132 5.78 -9.69 0.85
C PHE A 132 4.52 -9.31 1.62
N ASN A 133 4.74 -8.73 2.79
CA ASN A 133 3.71 -8.04 3.55
C ASN A 133 3.39 -6.70 2.90
N SER A 134 2.11 -6.39 2.76
CA SER A 134 1.65 -5.21 2.02
C SER A 134 1.41 -3.97 2.88
N GLY A 135 1.74 -4.01 4.17
CA GLY A 135 1.55 -2.90 5.10
C GLY A 135 2.64 -1.84 5.05
N VAL A 136 3.80 -2.15 4.45
CA VAL A 136 4.86 -1.18 4.16
C VAL A 136 5.33 -1.37 2.73
N VAL A 137 5.05 -0.38 1.87
CA VAL A 137 5.38 -0.45 0.44
C VAL A 137 5.91 0.90 -0.03
N PHE A 138 7.18 0.94 -0.43
CA PHE A 138 7.74 2.12 -1.12
C PHE A 138 7.60 1.93 -2.62
N VAL A 139 6.67 2.64 -3.25
CA VAL A 139 6.25 2.39 -4.62
C VAL A 139 6.74 3.47 -5.59
N ASN A 140 7.21 3.03 -6.76
CA ASN A 140 7.40 3.85 -7.94
C ASN A 140 6.07 4.01 -8.68
N LEU A 141 5.40 5.12 -8.45
CA LEU A 141 4.08 5.44 -9.02
C LEU A 141 4.14 5.73 -10.53
N LYS A 142 5.30 6.13 -11.06
CA LYS A 142 5.49 6.27 -12.51
C LYS A 142 5.37 4.89 -13.18
N LEU A 143 6.17 3.92 -12.74
CA LEU A 143 6.11 2.54 -13.25
C LEU A 143 4.74 1.90 -12.97
N TRP A 144 4.14 2.20 -11.81
CA TRP A 144 2.80 1.72 -11.47
C TRP A 144 1.76 2.13 -12.52
N LYS A 145 1.78 3.41 -12.91
CA LYS A 145 0.87 3.97 -13.93
C LYS A 145 1.19 3.43 -15.32
N GLU A 146 2.46 3.41 -15.73
CA GLU A 146 2.89 2.92 -17.05
C GLU A 146 2.49 1.45 -17.29
N ASN A 147 2.49 0.64 -16.23
CA ASN A 147 2.10 -0.78 -16.31
C ASN A 147 0.61 -1.03 -16.08
N ALA A 148 -0.20 0.02 -15.89
CA ALA A 148 -1.63 -0.04 -15.58
C ALA A 148 -1.98 -0.99 -14.43
N LEU A 149 -1.17 -0.97 -13.35
CA LEU A 149 -1.23 -1.98 -12.29
C LEU A 149 -2.54 -1.94 -11.48
N THR A 150 -3.11 -0.76 -11.22
CA THR A 150 -4.42 -0.67 -10.55
C THR A 150 -5.51 -1.38 -11.36
N LYS A 151 -5.54 -1.21 -12.69
CA LYS A 151 -6.50 -1.90 -13.56
C LYS A 151 -6.28 -3.41 -13.52
N LYS A 152 -5.03 -3.88 -13.63
CA LYS A 152 -4.69 -5.31 -13.55
C LYS A 152 -5.07 -5.91 -12.19
N ALA A 153 -4.87 -5.16 -11.11
CA ALA A 153 -5.25 -5.58 -9.77
C ALA A 153 -6.76 -5.81 -9.67
N PHE A 154 -7.57 -4.87 -10.16
CA PHE A 154 -9.02 -5.05 -10.17
C PHE A 154 -9.50 -6.19 -11.08
N LEU A 155 -8.83 -6.43 -12.21
CA LEU A 155 -9.15 -7.58 -13.06
C LEU A 155 -8.89 -8.92 -12.36
N LEU A 156 -7.80 -9.04 -11.58
CA LEU A 156 -7.54 -10.23 -10.77
C LEU A 156 -8.57 -10.38 -9.64
N LEU A 157 -8.90 -9.28 -8.95
CA LEU A 157 -9.88 -9.26 -7.86
C LEU A 157 -11.32 -9.56 -8.31
N ALA A 158 -11.64 -9.31 -9.58
CA ALA A 158 -12.93 -9.65 -10.18
C ALA A 158 -12.88 -10.94 -11.01
N GLY A 159 -11.72 -11.59 -11.08
CA GLY A 159 -11.46 -12.79 -11.86
C GLY A 159 -11.91 -14.08 -11.17
N LYS A 160 -11.73 -15.21 -11.85
CA LYS A 160 -12.10 -16.53 -11.30
C LYS A 160 -11.23 -16.94 -10.13
N GLU A 161 -10.02 -16.40 -10.05
CA GLU A 161 -9.04 -16.66 -9.01
C GLU A 161 -9.33 -15.88 -7.73
N ALA A 162 -10.26 -14.91 -7.75
CA ALA A 162 -10.57 -14.05 -6.62
C ALA A 162 -10.91 -14.82 -5.33
N ASP A 163 -11.63 -15.94 -5.46
CA ASP A 163 -12.03 -16.80 -4.33
C ASP A 163 -10.84 -17.51 -3.67
N SER A 164 -9.69 -17.60 -4.35
CA SER A 164 -8.46 -18.20 -3.79
C SER A 164 -7.63 -17.21 -2.95
N PHE A 165 -7.94 -15.91 -3.03
CA PHE A 165 -7.19 -14.89 -2.33
C PHE A 165 -7.65 -14.77 -0.88
N LYS A 166 -6.80 -15.25 0.04
CA LYS A 166 -7.03 -15.15 1.49
C LYS A 166 -6.72 -13.73 2.00
N TYR A 167 -5.77 -13.06 1.37
CA TYR A 167 -5.39 -11.67 1.65
C TYR A 167 -5.48 -10.90 0.33
N PRO A 168 -6.70 -10.54 -0.14
CA PRO A 168 -6.94 -10.15 -1.52
C PRO A 168 -6.03 -9.06 -2.08
N ASP A 169 -5.80 -8.01 -1.31
CA ASP A 169 -4.91 -6.91 -1.68
C ASP A 169 -3.44 -7.35 -1.73
N GLN A 170 -2.96 -8.04 -0.69
CA GLN A 170 -1.58 -8.51 -0.61
C GLN A 170 -1.27 -9.57 -1.67
N ASP A 171 -2.16 -10.53 -1.87
CA ASP A 171 -2.02 -11.61 -2.85
C ASP A 171 -1.89 -11.03 -4.26
N VAL A 172 -2.79 -10.12 -4.62
CA VAL A 172 -2.79 -9.48 -5.94
C VAL A 172 -1.55 -8.64 -6.15
N LEU A 173 -1.09 -7.91 -5.13
CA LEU A 173 0.19 -7.19 -5.21
C LEU A 173 1.36 -8.15 -5.44
N ASN A 174 1.41 -9.27 -4.72
CA ASN A 174 2.47 -10.26 -4.88
C ASN A 174 2.47 -10.92 -6.27
N ILE A 175 1.29 -11.24 -6.81
CA ILE A 175 1.15 -11.78 -8.17
C ILE A 175 1.63 -10.76 -9.22
N LEU A 176 1.21 -9.50 -9.11
CA LEU A 176 1.53 -8.49 -10.12
C LEU A 176 2.99 -8.03 -10.10
N LEU A 177 3.58 -8.02 -8.89
CA LEU A 177 4.91 -7.47 -8.63
C LEU A 177 6.00 -8.53 -8.50
N GLN A 178 5.70 -9.80 -8.77
CA GLN A 178 6.69 -10.88 -8.83
C GLN A 178 7.89 -10.46 -9.70
N ASP A 179 9.10 -10.64 -9.15
CA ASP A 179 10.41 -10.26 -9.71
C ASP A 179 10.64 -8.76 -9.99
N LYS A 180 9.67 -7.90 -9.64
CA LYS A 180 9.71 -6.45 -9.89
C LYS A 180 9.90 -5.64 -8.61
N VAL A 181 10.27 -6.28 -7.51
CA VAL A 181 10.47 -5.64 -6.21
C VAL A 181 11.93 -5.70 -5.73
N ILE A 182 12.26 -4.80 -4.81
CA ILE A 182 13.44 -4.87 -3.94
C ILE A 182 12.96 -5.31 -2.55
N PHE A 183 13.61 -6.30 -1.95
CA PHE A 183 13.34 -6.66 -0.56
C PHE A 183 14.17 -5.79 0.39
N LEU A 184 13.49 -5.13 1.31
CA LEU A 184 14.08 -4.38 2.40
C LEU A 184 14.62 -5.36 3.47
N PRO A 185 15.66 -4.97 4.21
CA PRO A 185 16.26 -5.80 5.27
C PRO A 185 15.31 -6.04 6.45
#